data_AF-A0A483CR39-F1
#
_entry.id   AF-A0A483CR39-F1
#
_cell.length_a   1.000
_cell.length_b   1.000
_cell.length_c   1.000
_cell.angle_alpha   90.00
_cell.angle_beta   90.00
_cell.angle_gamma   90.00
#
_symmetry.space_group_name_H-M   'P 1'
#
loop_
_entity.id
_entity.type
_entity.pdbx_description
1 polymer ?
#
loop_
_entity_poly.entity_id
_entity_poly.type
_entity_poly.pdbx_seq_one_letter_code
_entity_poly.pdbx_strand_id
1 'polypeptide(L)'
;MVSKQVAVIIIIGAVLVAAGVLAAVHANGGSGPVVLYEGEVTLSPGSTVVPVGNSGLEYVVGNATVYGVLEGACTAAALPSVISDRDWNPRLHSQVLCSVGEWAESEGAGWNCTVNGEAVLLGSAEDGILSRSVRDGDKVLFFYAPDGAGPEGAEAEIRISVRLGGSSAPAHTDSLLALSGVTEAVVNPAMYQEALRCHGTAYIGPDGGRWSGVPVWFFIGVVDGRESPHHPMLSSSLAASGYSVTFAAGNESLYTSTSADLIRNNRYILASMKDGVSLPAYALVGPGMEGEAVTGITALRLVDIAPPTAPEVRVVRYAADGTAVLNETTVNTTWMAAHLPVAGDGESVYRFQGPTFDPADLWNPDESKNPAKVEDAVRGTPLRSLCDLVGGAGPEDRIRLTASDGYVTVLSCKNVYEPLPEQGEAILSWWSRDEGDAPAYRDAPRLYFLAPDGVFGNQNMRNTIAGEEWVYYWTEGVQYPSAAGLSVRGVVEVAVLPPDAFITPPADG
;
A
#
# COMPACT_ATOMS: atom_id res chain seq x y z
N MET A 1 -6.67 42.04 21.57
CA MET A 1 -5.84 42.58 20.46
C MET A 1 -4.54 41.80 20.48
N VAL A 2 -4.20 40.93 19.53
CA VAL A 2 -4.50 40.90 18.10
C VAL A 2 -4.71 39.44 17.67
N SER A 3 -5.82 39.19 16.97
CA SER A 3 -6.11 37.95 16.24
C SER A 3 -5.14 37.84 15.06
N LYS A 4 -4.41 36.73 14.94
CA LYS A 4 -3.68 36.39 13.72
C LYS A 4 -4.63 35.63 12.81
N GLN A 5 -5.20 36.34 11.84
CA GLN A 5 -5.90 35.73 10.70
C GLN A 5 -4.90 34.88 9.92
N VAL A 6 -5.18 33.58 9.82
CA VAL A 6 -4.55 32.69 8.84
C VAL A 6 -5.29 32.94 7.53
N ALA A 7 -4.59 33.56 6.56
CA ALA A 7 -5.09 33.71 5.20
C ALA A 7 -4.96 32.37 4.48
N VAL A 8 -6.09 31.70 4.25
CA VAL A 8 -6.20 30.59 3.31
C VAL A 8 -6.14 31.18 1.90
N ILE A 9 -5.03 30.99 1.20
CA ILE A 9 -4.90 31.36 -0.21
C ILE A 9 -5.41 30.17 -1.02
N ILE A 10 -6.68 30.25 -1.46
CA ILE A 10 -7.24 29.36 -2.47
C ILE A 10 -6.66 29.80 -3.82
N ILE A 11 -5.73 29.03 -4.37
CA ILE A 11 -5.26 29.23 -5.75
C ILE A 11 -6.33 28.62 -6.65
N ILE A 12 -7.24 29.46 -7.14
CA ILE A 12 -8.21 29.10 -8.18
C ILE A 12 -7.42 28.92 -9.49
N GLY A 13 -7.28 27.68 -9.95
CA GLY A 13 -6.88 27.39 -11.32
C GLY A 13 -7.92 27.99 -12.26
N ALA A 14 -7.51 28.93 -13.12
CA ALA A 14 -8.41 29.66 -13.99
C ALA A 14 -8.98 28.73 -15.09
N VAL A 15 -10.21 28.24 -14.89
CA VAL A 15 -11.05 27.70 -15.96
C VAL A 15 -11.55 28.88 -16.80
N LEU A 16 -11.16 28.92 -18.08
CA LEU A 16 -11.63 29.93 -19.02
C LEU A 16 -13.01 29.50 -19.55
N VAL A 17 -14.06 30.01 -18.91
CA VAL A 17 -15.46 29.73 -19.29
C VAL A 17 -15.84 30.58 -20.50
N ALA A 18 -16.11 29.93 -21.64
CA ALA A 18 -16.91 30.55 -22.69
C ALA A 18 -18.37 30.57 -22.20
N ALA A 19 -18.90 31.76 -21.90
CA ALA A 19 -20.26 31.95 -21.42
C ALA A 19 -21.28 31.50 -22.49
N GLY A 20 -21.73 30.25 -22.39
CA GLY A 20 -22.96 29.77 -23.00
C GLY A 20 -24.16 30.28 -22.21
N VAL A 21 -25.14 30.83 -22.91
CA VAL A 21 -26.31 31.53 -22.36
C VAL A 21 -27.06 30.70 -21.30
N LEU A 22 -27.30 31.33 -20.15
CA LEU A 22 -28.10 30.82 -19.04
C LEU A 22 -29.57 30.63 -19.49
N ALA A 23 -30.09 29.42 -19.37
CA ALA A 23 -31.53 29.18 -19.25
C ALA A 23 -31.76 28.33 -18.00
N ALA A 24 -32.02 29.01 -16.88
CA ALA A 24 -32.56 28.37 -15.69
C ALA A 24 -34.01 27.94 -16.00
N VAL A 25 -34.21 26.67 -16.32
CA VAL A 25 -35.56 26.07 -16.35
C VAL A 25 -35.83 25.51 -14.96
N HIS A 26 -36.43 26.31 -14.09
CA HIS A 26 -37.25 25.78 -13.01
C HIS A 26 -38.61 25.40 -13.62
N ALA A 27 -38.78 24.13 -13.97
CA ALA A 27 -40.07 23.55 -14.31
C ALA A 27 -40.35 22.38 -13.37
N ASN A 28 -41.09 22.68 -12.31
CA ASN A 28 -41.69 21.69 -11.42
C ASN A 28 -42.84 20.99 -12.20
N GLY A 29 -42.75 19.67 -12.41
CA GLY A 29 -43.88 18.86 -12.92
C GLY A 29 -43.64 17.83 -14.05
N GLY A 30 -42.43 17.28 -14.22
CA GLY A 30 -42.16 16.19 -15.19
C GLY A 30 -41.77 14.89 -14.50
N SER A 31 -42.20 13.73 -15.02
CA SER A 31 -41.89 12.39 -14.49
C SER A 31 -40.46 11.91 -14.80
N GLY A 32 -39.47 12.82 -14.83
CA GLY A 32 -38.09 12.54 -15.23
C GLY A 32 -37.07 13.12 -14.25
N PRO A 33 -35.78 12.75 -14.40
CA PRO A 33 -34.70 13.20 -13.51
C PRO A 33 -34.56 14.72 -13.49
N VAL A 34 -34.09 15.23 -12.35
CA VAL A 34 -33.65 16.61 -12.20
C VAL A 34 -32.31 16.79 -12.91
N VAL A 35 -32.29 17.58 -13.99
CA VAL A 35 -31.05 17.89 -14.72
C VAL A 35 -30.29 18.98 -13.97
N LEU A 36 -29.18 18.62 -13.34
CA LEU A 36 -28.31 19.54 -12.59
C LEU A 36 -27.39 20.35 -13.52
N TYR A 37 -26.99 19.75 -14.63
CA TYR A 37 -26.19 20.40 -15.68
C TYR A 37 -26.32 19.63 -16.99
N GLU A 38 -26.41 20.35 -18.11
CA GLU A 38 -26.31 19.79 -19.45
C GLU A 38 -25.48 20.74 -20.33
N GLY A 39 -24.36 20.26 -20.88
CA GLY A 39 -23.49 21.12 -21.67
C GLY A 39 -22.16 20.51 -22.12
N GLU A 40 -21.34 21.34 -22.77
CA GLU A 40 -19.96 21.01 -23.11
C GLU A 40 -19.02 21.47 -22.00
N VAL A 41 -18.12 20.60 -21.55
CA VAL A 41 -17.04 20.96 -20.62
C VAL A 41 -15.72 20.91 -21.37
N THR A 42 -15.00 22.05 -21.39
CA THR A 42 -13.65 22.13 -21.96
C THR A 42 -12.61 21.89 -20.87
N LEU A 43 -11.88 20.78 -20.97
CA LEU A 43 -10.82 20.41 -20.03
C LEU A 43 -9.48 20.93 -20.54
N SER A 44 -8.80 21.74 -19.73
CA SER A 44 -7.44 22.18 -20.06
C SER A 44 -6.43 21.06 -19.79
N PRO A 45 -5.28 20.99 -20.49
CA PRO A 45 -4.23 20.02 -20.19
C PRO A 45 -3.69 20.23 -18.76
N GLY A 46 -3.12 19.18 -18.18
CA GLY A 46 -2.52 19.23 -16.84
C GLY A 46 -3.31 18.42 -15.82
N SER A 47 -3.16 18.79 -14.55
CA SER A 47 -3.76 18.09 -13.41
C SER A 47 -4.34 19.06 -12.40
N THR A 48 -5.37 18.62 -11.70
CA THR A 48 -6.00 19.32 -10.57
C THR A 48 -5.73 18.57 -9.27
N VAL A 49 -6.03 19.23 -8.14
CA VAL A 49 -5.89 18.65 -6.80
C VAL A 49 -7.27 18.38 -6.23
N VAL A 50 -7.52 17.14 -5.84
CA VAL A 50 -8.77 16.69 -5.23
C VAL A 50 -8.59 16.63 -3.72
N PRO A 51 -9.20 17.53 -2.94
CA PRO A 51 -9.26 17.38 -1.50
C PRO A 51 -10.26 16.28 -1.13
N VAL A 52 -9.81 15.30 -0.35
CA VAL A 52 -10.66 14.21 0.11
C VAL A 52 -11.21 14.54 1.50
N GLY A 53 -12.53 14.68 1.57
CA GLY A 53 -13.21 15.42 2.63
C GLY A 53 -13.09 14.85 4.05
N ASN A 54 -12.79 13.56 4.19
CA ASN A 54 -12.75 12.86 5.48
C ASN A 54 -11.33 12.60 6.02
N SER A 55 -10.36 12.33 5.15
CA SER A 55 -8.95 12.11 5.56
C SER A 55 -8.11 13.39 5.55
N GLY A 56 -8.56 14.45 4.86
CA GLY A 56 -7.76 15.65 4.63
C GLY A 56 -6.58 15.41 3.69
N LEU A 57 -6.52 14.26 3.02
CA LEU A 57 -5.55 13.96 1.98
C LEU A 57 -5.89 14.70 0.69
N GLU A 58 -4.86 14.97 -0.10
CA GLU A 58 -4.97 15.60 -1.41
C GLU A 58 -4.45 14.64 -2.49
N TYR A 59 -5.24 14.44 -3.54
CA TYR A 59 -4.89 13.59 -4.68
C TYR A 59 -4.65 14.43 -5.93
N VAL A 60 -3.66 14.06 -6.74
CA VAL A 60 -3.40 14.73 -8.02
C VAL A 60 -4.04 13.94 -9.14
N VAL A 61 -4.93 14.58 -9.87
CA VAL A 61 -5.75 13.92 -10.87
C VAL A 61 -5.60 14.65 -12.18
N GLY A 62 -5.39 13.91 -13.27
CA GLY A 62 -5.33 14.50 -14.61
C GLY A 62 -6.66 15.17 -14.96
N ASN A 63 -6.61 16.35 -15.57
CA ASN A 63 -7.83 17.08 -15.94
C ASN A 63 -8.68 16.31 -16.95
N ALA A 64 -8.07 15.47 -17.80
CA ALA A 64 -8.75 14.61 -18.77
C ALA A 64 -9.29 13.31 -18.14
N THR A 65 -9.96 13.42 -17.00
CA THR A 65 -10.59 12.31 -16.27
C THR A 65 -12.06 12.59 -16.02
N VAL A 66 -12.80 11.56 -15.61
CA VAL A 66 -14.18 11.68 -15.14
C VAL A 66 -14.30 12.71 -14.01
N TYR A 67 -13.33 12.79 -13.08
CA TYR A 67 -13.29 13.86 -12.07
C TYR A 67 -13.17 15.26 -12.68
N GLY A 68 -12.24 15.47 -13.60
CA GLY A 68 -12.09 16.80 -14.24
C GLY A 68 -13.35 17.23 -15.00
N VAL A 69 -14.07 16.27 -15.59
CA VAL A 69 -15.39 16.51 -16.20
C VAL A 69 -16.42 16.93 -15.16
N LEU A 70 -16.50 16.20 -14.03
CA LEU A 70 -17.41 16.53 -12.93
C LEU A 70 -17.12 17.93 -12.37
N GLU A 71 -15.85 18.21 -12.07
CA GLU A 71 -15.41 19.52 -11.54
C GLU A 71 -15.79 20.65 -12.50
N GLY A 72 -15.56 20.46 -13.80
CA GLY A 72 -15.94 21.43 -14.82
C GLY A 72 -17.45 21.68 -14.88
N ALA A 73 -18.26 20.62 -14.81
CA ALA A 73 -19.72 20.72 -14.79
C ALA A 73 -20.23 21.39 -13.50
N CYS A 74 -19.74 20.96 -12.35
CA CYS A 74 -20.08 21.52 -11.04
C CYS A 74 -19.70 23.01 -10.95
N THR A 75 -18.53 23.38 -11.45
CA THR A 75 -18.09 24.79 -11.51
C THR A 75 -19.01 25.61 -12.40
N ALA A 76 -19.35 25.11 -13.59
CA ALA A 76 -20.24 25.80 -14.51
C ALA A 76 -21.68 25.94 -13.96
N ALA A 77 -22.13 24.95 -13.19
CA ALA A 77 -23.44 24.95 -12.53
C ALA A 77 -23.44 25.66 -11.16
N ALA A 78 -22.29 26.10 -10.67
CA ALA A 78 -22.09 26.60 -9.30
C ALA A 78 -22.58 25.61 -8.21
N LEU A 79 -22.37 24.32 -8.43
CA LEU A 79 -22.70 23.23 -7.51
C LEU A 79 -21.45 22.77 -6.76
N PRO A 80 -21.52 22.55 -5.43
CA PRO A 80 -20.46 21.86 -4.71
C PRO A 80 -20.47 20.37 -5.05
N SER A 81 -19.30 19.72 -5.01
CA SER A 81 -19.19 18.26 -5.04
C SER A 81 -18.21 17.78 -3.98
N VAL A 82 -18.48 16.62 -3.37
CA VAL A 82 -17.63 16.04 -2.31
C VAL A 82 -17.16 14.65 -2.73
N ILE A 83 -15.84 14.45 -2.68
CA ILE A 83 -15.18 13.15 -2.82
C ILE A 83 -14.68 12.71 -1.43
N SER A 84 -14.90 11.44 -1.08
CA SER A 84 -14.37 10.86 0.17
C SER A 84 -13.58 9.58 -0.08
N ASP A 85 -12.72 9.22 0.88
CA ASP A 85 -12.11 7.91 1.02
C ASP A 85 -12.75 7.13 2.20
N ARG A 86 -14.03 7.40 2.50
CA ARG A 86 -14.71 6.81 3.67
C ARG A 86 -14.85 5.29 3.57
N ASP A 87 -15.04 4.77 2.36
CA ASP A 87 -15.10 3.33 2.06
C ASP A 87 -13.77 2.84 1.47
N TRP A 88 -12.67 3.30 2.06
CA TRP A 88 -11.32 2.96 1.66
C TRP A 88 -11.04 1.47 1.86
N ASN A 89 -10.90 0.75 0.75
CA ASN A 89 -10.14 -0.49 0.75
C ASN A 89 -8.65 -0.15 0.49
N PRO A 90 -7.75 -0.32 1.47
CA PRO A 90 -6.32 -0.02 1.31
C PRO A 90 -5.62 -0.87 0.24
N ARG A 91 -6.26 -1.94 -0.25
CA ARG A 91 -5.76 -2.75 -1.39
C ARG A 91 -6.21 -2.23 -2.76
N LEU A 92 -7.28 -1.43 -2.82
CA LEU A 92 -7.94 -1.00 -4.06
C LEU A 92 -8.02 0.51 -4.23
N HIS A 93 -7.48 1.32 -3.30
CA HIS A 93 -7.42 2.78 -3.37
C HIS A 93 -8.72 3.47 -3.84
N SER A 94 -9.88 3.03 -3.34
CA SER A 94 -11.21 3.49 -3.76
C SER A 94 -11.55 4.91 -3.25
N GLN A 95 -12.02 5.79 -4.15
CA GLN A 95 -12.64 7.08 -3.78
C GLN A 95 -14.09 7.13 -4.24
N VAL A 96 -14.97 7.70 -3.40
CA VAL A 96 -16.42 7.70 -3.63
C VAL A 96 -16.93 9.13 -3.85
N LEU A 97 -17.80 9.31 -4.85
CA LEU A 97 -18.53 10.56 -5.08
C LEU A 97 -19.70 10.67 -4.10
N CYS A 98 -19.48 11.34 -2.98
CA CYS A 98 -20.46 11.38 -1.90
C CYS A 98 -21.61 12.35 -2.14
N SER A 99 -21.38 13.46 -2.83
CA SER A 99 -22.46 14.39 -3.15
C SER A 99 -22.16 15.32 -4.33
N VAL A 100 -23.25 15.78 -4.97
CA VAL A 100 -23.26 16.94 -5.86
C VAL A 100 -24.47 17.80 -5.52
N GLY A 101 -24.25 19.06 -5.16
CA GLY A 101 -25.31 19.96 -4.69
C GLY A 101 -25.97 19.41 -3.42
N GLU A 102 -27.30 19.28 -3.46
CA GLU A 102 -28.12 18.73 -2.36
C GLU A 102 -28.24 17.19 -2.39
N TRP A 103 -27.74 16.54 -3.44
CA TRP A 103 -27.85 15.10 -3.65
C TRP A 103 -26.65 14.39 -3.04
N ALA A 104 -26.79 14.00 -1.78
CA ALA A 104 -25.81 13.20 -1.04
C ALA A 104 -26.22 11.73 -1.05
N GLU A 105 -25.22 10.84 -1.13
CA GLU A 105 -25.42 9.39 -0.97
C GLU A 105 -26.22 9.06 0.30
N SER A 106 -27.12 8.09 0.15
CA SER A 106 -27.97 7.60 1.24
C SER A 106 -28.06 6.07 1.20
N GLU A 107 -28.65 5.48 2.25
CA GLU A 107 -28.84 4.03 2.29
C GLU A 107 -29.75 3.57 1.14
N GLY A 108 -29.16 2.90 0.14
CA GLY A 108 -29.86 2.37 -1.03
C GLY A 108 -29.93 3.28 -2.26
N ALA A 109 -29.22 4.42 -2.28
CA ALA A 109 -29.12 5.29 -3.45
C ALA A 109 -27.78 6.06 -3.49
N GLY A 110 -27.25 6.25 -4.70
CA GLY A 110 -25.96 6.90 -4.88
C GLY A 110 -25.67 7.40 -6.29
N TRP A 111 -24.51 8.04 -6.43
CA TRP A 111 -24.03 8.55 -7.70
C TRP A 111 -23.41 7.44 -8.55
N ASN A 112 -23.76 7.44 -9.83
CA ASN A 112 -23.28 6.52 -10.85
C ASN A 112 -22.79 7.31 -12.06
N CYS A 113 -21.98 6.69 -12.92
CA CYS A 113 -21.46 7.33 -14.12
C CYS A 113 -21.41 6.38 -15.31
N THR A 114 -21.64 6.92 -16.50
CA THR A 114 -21.31 6.26 -17.76
C THR A 114 -20.47 7.16 -18.65
N VAL A 115 -19.58 6.54 -19.44
CA VAL A 115 -18.84 7.18 -20.53
C VAL A 115 -19.25 6.51 -21.83
N ASN A 116 -19.85 7.25 -22.75
CA ASN A 116 -20.42 6.75 -24.01
C ASN A 116 -21.41 5.59 -23.81
N GLY A 117 -22.14 5.59 -22.68
CA GLY A 117 -23.09 4.54 -22.30
C GLY A 117 -22.47 3.31 -21.62
N GLU A 118 -21.15 3.23 -21.49
CA GLU A 118 -20.46 2.20 -20.71
C GLU A 118 -20.39 2.62 -19.24
N ALA A 119 -20.77 1.74 -18.31
CA ALA A 119 -20.74 2.03 -16.88
C ALA A 119 -19.31 2.20 -16.37
N VAL A 120 -19.10 3.22 -15.53
CA VAL A 120 -17.85 3.47 -14.81
C VAL A 120 -18.05 3.11 -13.35
N LEU A 121 -17.16 2.27 -12.81
CA LEU A 121 -17.22 1.87 -11.42
C LEU A 121 -16.57 2.96 -10.56
N LEU A 122 -17.32 4.01 -10.21
CA LEU A 122 -16.78 5.24 -9.60
C LEU A 122 -15.85 5.01 -8.40
N GLY A 123 -16.10 3.97 -7.61
CA GLY A 123 -15.26 3.58 -6.47
C GLY A 123 -13.99 2.78 -6.81
N SER A 124 -13.69 2.51 -8.07
CA SER A 124 -12.51 1.73 -8.48
C SER A 124 -11.25 2.59 -8.58
N ALA A 125 -10.10 2.12 -8.12
CA ALA A 125 -8.83 2.79 -8.44
C ALA A 125 -8.40 2.61 -9.90
N GLU A 126 -8.73 1.47 -10.52
CA GLU A 126 -8.33 1.18 -11.90
C GLU A 126 -9.26 1.89 -12.90
N ASP A 127 -10.53 2.06 -12.50
CA ASP A 127 -11.60 2.44 -13.43
C ASP A 127 -12.70 3.30 -12.80
N GLY A 128 -12.32 4.24 -11.93
CA GLY A 128 -13.23 5.06 -11.15
C GLY A 128 -13.11 6.54 -11.41
N ILE A 129 -13.65 7.33 -10.49
CA ILE A 129 -13.82 8.78 -10.69
C ILE A 129 -12.50 9.51 -10.93
N LEU A 130 -11.42 9.11 -10.24
CA LEU A 130 -10.11 9.76 -10.34
C LEU A 130 -9.21 9.15 -11.44
N SER A 131 -9.56 7.98 -11.98
CA SER A 131 -8.68 7.20 -12.87
C SER A 131 -9.22 7.00 -14.29
N ARG A 132 -10.54 6.90 -14.48
CA ARG A 132 -11.15 6.77 -15.82
C ARG A 132 -10.86 8.03 -16.63
N SER A 133 -10.09 7.85 -17.70
CA SER A 133 -9.75 8.92 -18.64
C SER A 133 -10.89 9.19 -19.63
N VAL A 134 -11.00 10.43 -20.09
CA VAL A 134 -11.95 10.83 -21.13
C VAL A 134 -11.24 11.37 -22.37
N ARG A 135 -11.85 11.19 -23.53
CA ARG A 135 -11.38 11.65 -24.84
C ARG A 135 -12.21 12.83 -25.33
N ASP A 136 -11.65 13.58 -26.26
CA ASP A 136 -12.38 14.63 -26.98
C ASP A 136 -13.62 14.02 -27.66
N GLY A 137 -14.78 14.61 -27.41
CA GLY A 137 -16.07 14.14 -27.92
C GLY A 137 -16.81 13.12 -27.05
N ASP A 138 -16.20 12.59 -25.98
CA ASP A 138 -16.87 11.63 -25.09
C ASP A 138 -18.15 12.23 -24.49
N LYS A 139 -19.17 11.38 -24.33
CA LYS A 139 -20.40 11.71 -23.61
C LYS A 139 -20.34 11.11 -22.22
N VAL A 140 -20.30 11.97 -21.21
CA VAL A 140 -20.25 11.56 -19.80
C VAL A 140 -21.60 11.86 -19.17
N LEU A 141 -22.22 10.86 -18.55
CA LEU A 141 -23.45 11.01 -17.79
C LEU A 141 -23.17 10.62 -16.36
N PHE A 142 -23.29 11.56 -15.42
CA PHE A 142 -23.46 11.23 -14.02
C PHE A 142 -24.94 11.19 -13.71
N PHE A 143 -25.38 10.23 -12.90
CA PHE A 143 -26.76 10.13 -12.48
C PHE A 143 -26.86 9.63 -11.03
N TYR A 144 -27.78 10.20 -10.27
CA TYR A 144 -28.13 9.76 -8.93
C TYR A 144 -29.36 8.88 -9.01
N ALA A 145 -29.29 7.66 -8.48
CA ALA A 145 -30.37 6.68 -8.57
C ALA A 145 -30.34 5.68 -7.41
N PRO A 146 -31.45 4.96 -7.17
CA PRO A 146 -31.45 3.79 -6.30
C PRO A 146 -30.45 2.73 -6.75
N ASP A 147 -29.91 1.96 -5.80
CA ASP A 147 -28.91 0.93 -6.07
C ASP A 147 -29.38 -0.08 -7.12
N GLY A 148 -28.52 -0.35 -8.10
CA GLY A 148 -28.79 -1.29 -9.19
C GLY A 148 -29.69 -0.75 -10.30
N ALA A 149 -30.16 0.50 -10.22
CA ALA A 149 -30.88 1.15 -11.31
C ALA A 149 -29.92 1.69 -12.39
N GLY A 150 -30.33 1.59 -13.66
CA GLY A 150 -29.65 2.26 -14.77
C GLY A 150 -30.04 3.74 -14.90
N PRO A 151 -29.50 4.47 -15.89
CA PRO A 151 -29.83 5.87 -16.16
C PRO A 151 -31.33 6.18 -16.28
N GLU A 152 -32.15 5.21 -16.71
CA GLU A 152 -33.60 5.33 -16.79
C GLU A 152 -34.31 5.48 -15.44
N GLY A 153 -33.65 5.05 -14.36
CA GLY A 153 -34.12 5.20 -12.98
C GLY A 153 -33.54 6.42 -12.27
N ALA A 154 -32.88 7.32 -12.98
CA ALA A 154 -32.24 8.50 -12.40
C ALA A 154 -33.26 9.45 -11.76
N GLU A 155 -32.93 9.92 -10.57
CA GLU A 155 -33.63 11.00 -9.87
C GLU A 155 -32.98 12.36 -10.14
N ALA A 156 -31.66 12.37 -10.39
CA ALA A 156 -30.91 13.54 -10.84
C ALA A 156 -29.80 13.16 -11.83
N GLU A 157 -29.39 14.08 -12.69
CA GLU A 157 -28.37 13.82 -13.71
C GLU A 157 -27.53 15.04 -14.11
N ILE A 158 -26.33 14.75 -14.62
CA ILE A 158 -25.35 15.70 -15.19
C ILE A 158 -24.92 15.14 -16.54
N ARG A 159 -25.22 15.85 -17.62
CA ARG A 159 -24.96 15.41 -19.01
C ARG A 159 -23.86 16.26 -19.63
N ILE A 160 -22.73 15.63 -19.93
CA ILE A 160 -21.56 16.35 -20.46
C ILE A 160 -21.14 15.83 -21.83
N SER A 161 -20.81 16.75 -22.72
CA SER A 161 -19.94 16.51 -23.88
C SER A 161 -18.54 17.01 -23.57
N VAL A 162 -17.55 16.13 -23.67
CA VAL A 162 -16.16 16.48 -23.35
C VAL A 162 -15.50 17.16 -24.53
N ARG A 163 -14.81 18.27 -24.26
CA ARG A 163 -13.87 18.88 -25.17
C ARG A 163 -12.50 19.00 -24.51
N LEU A 164 -11.44 18.58 -25.18
CA LEU A 164 -10.08 18.79 -24.67
C LEU A 164 -9.53 20.09 -25.24
N GLY A 165 -9.25 21.05 -24.36
CA GLY A 165 -8.64 22.33 -24.69
C GLY A 165 -7.17 22.15 -25.07
N GLY A 166 -6.76 22.66 -26.23
CA GLY A 166 -5.36 22.67 -26.67
C GLY A 166 -4.94 21.40 -27.42
N SER A 167 -4.93 21.48 -28.75
CA SER A 167 -4.10 20.59 -29.57
C SER A 167 -2.67 21.15 -29.62
N SER A 168 -1.71 20.27 -29.33
CA SER A 168 -0.25 20.40 -29.45
C SER A 168 0.48 21.38 -28.51
N ALA A 169 0.60 21.01 -27.23
CA ALA A 169 1.93 20.94 -26.61
C ALA A 169 2.33 19.46 -26.65
N PRO A 170 3.61 19.07 -26.77
CA PRO A 170 3.97 17.67 -26.94
C PRO A 170 3.43 16.88 -25.75
N ALA A 171 2.45 16.01 -26.02
CA ALA A 171 2.04 14.98 -25.08
C ALA A 171 3.24 14.06 -24.92
N HIS A 172 4.10 14.31 -23.91
CA HIS A 172 5.29 13.52 -23.61
C HIS A 172 5.85 12.79 -24.85
N THR A 173 6.27 13.52 -25.90
CA THR A 173 6.45 12.85 -27.20
C THR A 173 7.77 12.09 -27.19
N ASP A 174 7.64 10.77 -26.98
CA ASP A 174 8.58 9.69 -27.29
C ASP A 174 9.80 9.44 -26.38
N SER A 175 10.02 10.23 -25.34
CA SER A 175 11.16 9.98 -24.43
C SER A 175 10.98 8.70 -23.63
N LEU A 176 11.66 7.63 -24.06
CA LEU A 176 11.79 6.39 -23.32
C LEU A 176 12.61 6.62 -22.04
N LEU A 177 12.22 5.96 -20.95
CA LEU A 177 13.02 5.85 -19.74
C LEU A 177 13.65 4.46 -19.70
N ALA A 178 14.96 4.39 -19.85
CA ALA A 178 15.72 3.14 -19.72
C ALA A 178 15.96 2.82 -18.25
N LEU A 179 15.61 1.61 -17.83
CA LEU A 179 15.82 1.09 -16.48
C LEU A 179 16.79 -0.08 -16.54
N SER A 180 17.76 -0.10 -15.64
CA SER A 180 18.71 -1.22 -15.51
C SER A 180 19.00 -1.52 -14.05
N GLY A 181 19.10 -2.80 -13.72
CA GLY A 181 19.39 -3.30 -12.38
C GLY A 181 19.61 -4.81 -12.41
N VAL A 182 18.89 -5.56 -11.57
CA VAL A 182 18.84 -7.03 -11.64
C VAL A 182 18.24 -7.50 -12.96
N THR A 183 17.24 -6.76 -13.46
CA THR A 183 16.69 -6.91 -14.80
C THR A 183 16.80 -5.59 -15.58
N GLU A 184 16.52 -5.63 -16.88
CA GLU A 184 16.44 -4.43 -17.72
C GLU A 184 15.01 -4.21 -18.18
N ALA A 185 14.59 -2.95 -18.25
CA ALA A 185 13.28 -2.57 -18.74
C ALA A 185 13.32 -1.22 -19.45
N VAL A 186 12.31 -0.96 -20.28
CA VAL A 186 12.11 0.34 -20.91
C VAL A 186 10.68 0.78 -20.62
N VAL A 187 10.55 1.92 -19.95
CA VAL A 187 9.24 2.55 -19.70
C VAL A 187 8.94 3.49 -20.84
N ASN A 188 7.92 3.15 -21.62
CA ASN A 188 7.39 4.03 -22.66
C ASN A 188 6.36 5.02 -22.06
N PRO A 189 5.96 6.06 -22.81
CA PRO A 189 5.00 7.05 -22.32
C PRO A 189 3.68 6.44 -21.81
N ALA A 190 3.13 5.42 -22.47
CA ALA A 190 1.88 4.78 -22.03
C ALA A 190 2.04 4.05 -20.69
N MET A 191 3.16 3.34 -20.49
CA MET A 191 3.49 2.68 -19.23
C MET A 191 3.72 3.69 -18.10
N TYR A 192 4.40 4.80 -18.39
CA TYR A 192 4.57 5.88 -17.40
C TYR A 192 3.20 6.49 -17.02
N GLN A 193 2.31 6.70 -18.00
CA GLN A 193 0.96 7.21 -17.70
C GLN A 193 0.14 6.23 -16.86
N GLU A 194 0.29 4.92 -17.06
CA GLU A 194 -0.33 3.92 -16.17
C GLU A 194 0.24 3.99 -14.76
N ALA A 195 1.56 4.04 -14.62
CA ALA A 195 2.21 4.20 -13.33
C ALA A 195 1.78 5.50 -12.62
N LEU A 196 1.58 6.59 -13.39
CA LEU A 196 1.07 7.86 -12.88
C LEU A 196 -0.37 7.76 -12.40
N ARG A 197 -1.23 6.96 -13.05
CA ARG A 197 -2.61 6.72 -12.58
C ARG A 197 -2.64 5.97 -11.25
N CYS A 198 -1.82 4.93 -11.10
CA CYS A 198 -1.84 4.09 -9.89
C CYS A 198 -1.04 4.66 -8.72
N HIS A 199 0.08 5.36 -9.00
CA HIS A 199 1.06 5.76 -7.98
C HIS A 199 1.42 7.24 -8.03
N GLY A 200 0.75 8.04 -8.85
CA GLY A 200 1.06 9.45 -9.04
C GLY A 200 1.07 10.26 -7.75
N THR A 201 2.04 11.16 -7.64
CA THR A 201 2.17 12.06 -6.50
C THR A 201 2.79 13.39 -6.92
N ALA A 202 2.90 14.32 -5.96
CA ALA A 202 3.45 15.64 -6.20
C ALA A 202 4.36 16.12 -5.07
N TYR A 203 5.29 16.99 -5.43
CA TYR A 203 6.24 17.63 -4.52
C TYR A 203 6.18 19.13 -4.72
N ILE A 204 6.05 19.88 -3.62
CA ILE A 204 6.16 21.34 -3.64
C ILE A 204 7.61 21.71 -3.42
N GLY A 205 8.22 22.31 -4.45
CA GLY A 205 9.59 22.78 -4.39
C GLY A 205 9.77 23.97 -3.46
N PRO A 206 11.02 24.29 -3.07
CA PRO A 206 11.31 25.48 -2.26
C PRO A 206 10.92 26.81 -2.93
N ASP A 207 10.81 26.82 -4.28
CA ASP A 207 10.32 27.94 -5.08
C ASP A 207 8.78 28.07 -5.08
N GLY A 208 8.07 27.16 -4.41
CA GLY A 208 6.61 27.07 -4.41
C GLY A 208 6.03 26.36 -5.65
N GLY A 209 6.87 25.96 -6.61
CA GLY A 209 6.44 25.26 -7.81
C GLY A 209 6.03 23.82 -7.50
N ARG A 210 4.95 23.35 -8.11
CA ARG A 210 4.42 22.00 -7.94
C ARG A 210 4.97 21.06 -9.02
N TRP A 211 5.73 20.08 -8.61
CA TRP A 211 6.21 19.00 -9.47
C TRP A 211 5.28 17.79 -9.37
N SER A 212 4.97 17.13 -10.47
CA SER A 212 4.06 15.97 -10.48
C SER A 212 4.61 14.83 -11.34
N GLY A 213 4.50 13.60 -10.83
CA GLY A 213 5.05 12.41 -11.46
C GLY A 213 4.87 11.14 -10.62
N VAL A 214 5.73 10.15 -10.87
CA VAL A 214 5.69 8.84 -10.21
C VAL A 214 6.81 8.74 -9.16
N PRO A 215 6.55 8.19 -7.96
CA PRO A 215 7.57 7.93 -6.96
C PRO A 215 8.73 7.07 -7.52
N VAL A 216 9.96 7.43 -7.16
CA VAL A 216 11.17 6.73 -7.65
C VAL A 216 11.15 5.24 -7.30
N TRP A 217 10.64 4.86 -6.12
CA TRP A 217 10.59 3.46 -5.67
C TRP A 217 9.84 2.53 -6.63
N PHE A 218 8.89 3.07 -7.42
CA PHE A 218 8.17 2.28 -8.42
C PHE A 218 9.13 1.78 -9.51
N PHE A 219 9.94 2.67 -10.08
CA PHE A 219 10.88 2.32 -11.15
C PHE A 219 12.02 1.42 -10.67
N ILE A 220 12.43 1.59 -9.41
CA ILE A 220 13.34 0.65 -8.75
C ILE A 220 12.74 -0.76 -8.74
N GLY A 221 11.48 -0.89 -8.31
CA GLY A 221 10.76 -2.17 -8.27
C GLY A 221 10.54 -2.83 -9.65
N VAL A 222 10.67 -2.10 -10.76
CA VAL A 222 10.61 -2.68 -12.11
C VAL A 222 11.87 -3.50 -12.42
N VAL A 223 13.02 -3.12 -11.87
CA VAL A 223 14.33 -3.67 -12.24
C VAL A 223 15.12 -4.30 -11.09
N ASP A 224 14.55 -4.39 -9.89
CA ASP A 224 15.20 -4.99 -8.71
C ASP A 224 14.95 -6.50 -8.55
N GLY A 225 14.33 -7.12 -9.55
CA GLY A 225 14.25 -8.58 -9.71
C GLY A 225 13.09 -9.27 -8.99
N ARG A 226 12.17 -8.53 -8.36
CA ARG A 226 10.98 -9.11 -7.72
C ARG A 226 9.79 -9.12 -8.67
N GLU A 227 9.33 -10.31 -9.02
CA GLU A 227 8.08 -10.51 -9.75
C GLU A 227 6.87 -10.28 -8.84
N SER A 228 5.79 -9.73 -9.41
CA SER A 228 4.51 -9.55 -8.71
C SER A 228 3.37 -9.62 -9.71
N PRO A 229 2.24 -10.28 -9.36
CA PRO A 229 1.13 -10.48 -10.28
C PRO A 229 0.30 -9.22 -10.56
N HIS A 230 0.49 -8.11 -9.83
CA HIS A 230 -0.38 -6.93 -9.97
C HIS A 230 0.33 -5.59 -10.23
N HIS A 231 1.61 -5.41 -9.84
CA HIS A 231 2.47 -4.25 -10.20
C HIS A 231 3.92 -4.50 -9.72
N PRO A 232 4.95 -3.82 -10.28
CA PRO A 232 6.35 -3.92 -9.84
C PRO A 232 6.47 -3.75 -8.31
N MET A 233 7.00 -4.76 -7.62
CA MET A 233 7.17 -4.72 -6.17
C MET A 233 8.63 -4.53 -5.83
N LEU A 234 8.97 -3.48 -5.10
CA LEU A 234 10.33 -3.26 -4.64
C LEU A 234 10.82 -4.40 -3.71
N SER A 235 11.96 -4.99 -4.03
CA SER A 235 12.70 -5.95 -3.22
C SER A 235 13.33 -5.27 -2.01
N SER A 236 12.75 -5.49 -0.83
CA SER A 236 13.18 -4.82 0.40
C SER A 236 14.49 -5.35 0.94
N SER A 237 14.74 -6.66 0.77
CA SER A 237 15.99 -7.29 1.17
C SER A 237 17.14 -6.79 0.30
N LEU A 238 16.94 -6.66 -1.01
CA LEU A 238 17.93 -6.06 -1.91
C LEU A 238 18.12 -4.56 -1.63
N ALA A 239 17.03 -3.82 -1.40
CA ALA A 239 17.13 -2.42 -1.02
C ALA A 239 17.91 -2.21 0.28
N ALA A 240 17.70 -3.08 1.28
CA ALA A 240 18.38 -3.03 2.56
C ALA A 240 19.87 -3.43 2.47
N SER A 241 20.27 -4.23 1.47
CA SER A 241 21.71 -4.52 1.26
C SER A 241 22.50 -3.32 0.77
N GLY A 242 21.82 -2.26 0.32
CA GLY A 242 22.43 -1.01 -0.09
C GLY A 242 22.97 -1.06 -1.52
N TYR A 243 22.26 -0.45 -2.45
CA TYR A 243 22.74 -0.19 -3.81
C TYR A 243 22.63 1.30 -4.14
N SER A 244 23.42 1.73 -5.10
CA SER A 244 23.37 3.10 -5.63
C SER A 244 22.29 3.19 -6.71
N VAL A 245 21.55 4.29 -6.74
CA VAL A 245 20.57 4.60 -7.78
C VAL A 245 21.07 5.82 -8.54
N THR A 246 21.51 5.60 -9.78
CA THR A 246 22.02 6.64 -10.67
C THR A 246 20.96 7.08 -11.65
N PHE A 247 20.69 8.38 -11.68
CA PHE A 247 19.84 9.05 -12.65
C PHE A 247 20.72 9.68 -13.74
N ALA A 248 20.39 9.45 -15.00
CA ALA A 248 21.29 9.75 -16.11
C ALA A 248 20.59 10.35 -17.33
N ALA A 249 21.36 11.12 -18.11
CA ALA A 249 21.05 11.50 -19.49
C ALA A 249 21.85 10.61 -20.45
N GLY A 250 21.22 9.57 -21.00
CA GLY A 250 21.95 8.54 -21.76
C GLY A 250 23.00 7.84 -20.88
N ASN A 251 24.28 8.07 -21.16
CA ASN A 251 25.41 7.51 -20.40
C ASN A 251 26.02 8.45 -19.36
N GLU A 252 25.57 9.71 -19.31
CA GLU A 252 26.06 10.70 -18.35
C GLU A 252 25.28 10.61 -17.04
N SER A 253 25.99 10.37 -15.93
CA SER A 253 25.40 10.40 -14.59
C SER A 253 25.12 11.84 -14.18
N LEU A 254 23.85 12.16 -13.94
CA LEU A 254 23.41 13.48 -13.48
C LEU A 254 23.35 13.55 -11.95
N TYR A 255 22.89 12.48 -11.32
CA TYR A 255 22.72 12.40 -9.87
C TYR A 255 22.77 10.95 -9.41
N THR A 256 23.33 10.70 -8.23
CA THR A 256 23.32 9.38 -7.60
C THR A 256 22.87 9.52 -6.14
N SER A 257 21.96 8.65 -5.74
CA SER A 257 21.50 8.50 -4.35
C SER A 257 21.55 7.02 -3.97
N THR A 258 21.15 6.69 -2.75
CA THR A 258 21.19 5.31 -2.24
C THR A 258 19.80 4.71 -2.18
N SER A 259 19.70 3.39 -2.25
CA SER A 259 18.44 2.68 -2.00
C SER A 259 17.80 3.11 -0.68
N ALA A 260 18.59 3.29 0.39
CA ALA A 260 18.11 3.69 1.71
C ALA A 260 17.31 5.02 1.71
N ASP A 261 17.69 5.97 0.86
CA ASP A 261 16.99 7.27 0.76
C ASP A 261 15.69 7.18 -0.05
N LEU A 262 15.69 6.32 -1.08
CA LEU A 262 14.68 6.29 -2.12
C LEU A 262 13.58 5.25 -1.89
N ILE A 263 13.82 4.26 -1.01
CA ILE A 263 12.89 3.15 -0.84
C ILE A 263 11.62 3.57 -0.10
N ARG A 264 10.48 3.06 -0.61
CA ARG A 264 9.16 3.07 0.04
C ARG A 264 8.71 4.41 0.61
N ASN A 265 9.06 5.50 -0.05
CA ASN A 265 8.56 6.81 0.31
C ASN A 265 8.19 7.63 -0.93
N ASN A 266 7.11 8.39 -0.82
CA ASN A 266 6.59 9.20 -1.91
C ASN A 266 7.23 10.60 -1.98
N ARG A 267 8.39 10.78 -1.33
CA ARG A 267 9.04 12.10 -1.23
C ARG A 267 9.96 12.40 -2.42
N TYR A 268 10.50 11.36 -3.05
CA TYR A 268 11.31 11.48 -4.25
C TYR A 268 10.49 11.07 -5.47
N ILE A 269 10.38 11.96 -6.44
CA ILE A 269 9.51 11.82 -7.60
C ILE A 269 10.35 11.95 -8.85
N LEU A 270 10.17 11.02 -9.79
CA LEU A 270 10.55 11.24 -11.17
C LEU A 270 9.39 12.01 -11.83
N ALA A 271 9.51 13.33 -11.87
CA ALA A 271 8.48 14.25 -12.36
C ALA A 271 8.44 14.31 -13.89
N SER A 272 7.23 14.34 -14.43
CA SER A 272 6.95 14.61 -15.84
C SER A 272 6.30 15.98 -16.07
N MET A 273 5.91 16.68 -14.99
CA MET A 273 5.25 17.99 -15.05
C MET A 273 5.78 18.92 -13.95
N LYS A 274 5.77 20.23 -14.25
CA LYS A 274 5.91 21.33 -13.28
C LYS A 274 4.77 22.33 -13.50
N ASP A 275 4.05 22.67 -12.44
CA ASP A 275 2.92 23.62 -12.44
C ASP A 275 1.86 23.30 -13.51
N GLY A 276 1.58 22.01 -13.69
CA GLY A 276 0.64 21.51 -14.70
C GLY A 276 1.17 21.48 -16.14
N VAL A 277 2.40 21.95 -16.37
CA VAL A 277 3.05 21.96 -17.68
C VAL A 277 3.98 20.76 -17.83
N SER A 278 3.88 20.04 -18.94
CA SER A 278 4.77 18.92 -19.26
C SER A 278 6.21 19.36 -19.41
N LEU A 279 7.12 18.55 -18.86
CA LEU A 279 8.56 18.75 -18.98
C LEU A 279 9.07 18.12 -20.29
N PRO A 280 10.15 18.66 -20.90
CA PRO A 280 10.75 18.09 -22.10
C PRO A 280 11.47 16.74 -21.85
N ALA A 281 11.87 16.49 -20.60
CA ALA A 281 12.44 15.24 -20.11
C ALA A 281 12.09 15.08 -18.62
N TYR A 282 12.26 13.88 -18.08
CA TYR A 282 11.99 13.64 -16.67
C TYR A 282 12.92 14.46 -15.76
N ALA A 283 12.42 14.85 -14.60
CA ALA A 283 13.19 15.53 -13.57
C ALA A 283 13.07 14.80 -12.23
N LEU A 284 14.18 14.61 -11.52
CA LEU A 284 14.15 14.11 -10.15
C LEU A 284 13.99 15.29 -9.20
N VAL A 285 13.01 15.16 -8.31
CA VAL A 285 12.74 16.11 -7.23
C VAL A 285 12.52 15.39 -5.91
N GLY A 286 12.87 16.04 -4.81
CA GLY A 286 12.60 15.53 -3.47
C GLY A 286 13.29 16.33 -2.36
N PRO A 287 13.01 16.00 -1.09
CA PRO A 287 13.58 16.70 0.05
C PRO A 287 15.10 16.52 0.09
N GLY A 288 15.84 17.57 0.47
CA GLY A 288 17.30 17.50 0.64
C GLY A 288 18.14 17.68 -0.63
N MET A 289 17.52 17.77 -1.81
CA MET A 289 18.20 18.05 -3.08
C MET A 289 18.51 19.55 -3.25
N GLU A 290 19.34 20.16 -2.39
CA GLU A 290 19.88 21.56 -2.41
C GLU A 290 19.05 22.72 -3.03
N GLY A 291 17.75 22.55 -3.24
CA GLY A 291 16.86 23.48 -3.96
C GLY A 291 16.75 23.30 -5.47
N GLU A 292 17.49 22.39 -6.13
CA GLU A 292 17.47 22.25 -7.60
C GLU A 292 17.01 20.85 -8.06
N ALA A 293 16.02 20.85 -8.96
CA ALA A 293 15.58 19.64 -9.64
C ALA A 293 16.66 19.13 -10.59
N VAL A 294 16.92 17.82 -10.60
CA VAL A 294 17.83 17.20 -11.56
C VAL A 294 17.04 16.90 -12.83
N THR A 295 17.19 17.74 -13.85
CA THR A 295 16.42 17.66 -15.11
C THR A 295 17.17 16.88 -16.19
N GLY A 296 16.48 16.44 -17.25
CA GLY A 296 17.12 15.78 -18.40
C GLY A 296 17.26 14.26 -18.26
N ILE A 297 16.56 13.66 -17.30
CA ILE A 297 16.69 12.22 -17.01
C ILE A 297 16.03 11.40 -18.13
N THR A 298 16.77 10.44 -18.64
CA THR A 298 16.35 9.45 -19.64
C THR A 298 16.72 8.02 -19.22
N ALA A 299 17.49 7.84 -18.15
CA ALA A 299 17.78 6.53 -17.58
C ALA A 299 17.86 6.55 -16.04
N LEU A 300 17.47 5.42 -15.43
CA LEU A 300 17.68 5.09 -14.02
C LEU A 300 18.41 3.75 -13.94
N ARG A 301 19.50 3.71 -13.16
CA ARG A 301 20.37 2.54 -13.05
C ARG A 301 20.59 2.18 -11.60
N LEU A 302 20.29 0.94 -11.23
CA LEU A 302 20.70 0.35 -9.97
C LEU A 302 22.13 -0.19 -10.16
N VAL A 303 23.09 0.37 -9.43
CA VAL A 303 24.50 -0.01 -9.52
C VAL A 303 25.02 -0.42 -8.13
N ASP A 304 26.17 -1.09 -8.09
CA ASP A 304 26.73 -1.66 -6.86
C ASP A 304 25.78 -2.66 -6.17
N ILE A 305 24.96 -3.37 -6.97
CA ILE A 305 24.03 -4.38 -6.46
C ILE A 305 24.83 -5.54 -5.85
N ALA A 306 24.83 -5.62 -4.53
CA ALA A 306 25.27 -6.79 -3.81
C ALA A 306 24.10 -7.77 -3.64
N PRO A 307 24.31 -9.09 -3.78
CA PRO A 307 23.32 -10.07 -3.36
C PRO A 307 22.95 -9.82 -1.89
N PRO A 308 21.66 -9.89 -1.52
CA PRO A 308 21.27 -9.71 -0.14
C PRO A 308 21.89 -10.82 0.71
N THR A 309 22.28 -10.48 1.94
CA THR A 309 22.82 -11.45 2.89
C THR A 309 21.69 -12.27 3.48
N ALA A 310 21.91 -13.58 3.64
CA ALA A 310 20.98 -14.45 4.34
C ALA A 310 20.69 -13.89 5.76
N PRO A 311 19.41 -13.77 6.19
CA PRO A 311 19.07 -13.25 7.51
C PRO A 311 19.77 -14.03 8.63
N GLU A 312 20.33 -13.30 9.60
CA GLU A 312 20.95 -13.85 10.79
C GLU A 312 19.95 -13.90 11.96
N VAL A 313 20.07 -14.96 12.76
CA VAL A 313 19.31 -15.19 13.98
C VAL A 313 20.31 -15.41 15.11
N ARG A 314 20.31 -14.51 16.08
CA ARG A 314 20.99 -14.70 17.36
C ARG A 314 20.16 -15.64 18.23
N VAL A 315 20.70 -16.79 18.55
CA VAL A 315 20.11 -17.72 19.52
C VAL A 315 20.82 -17.52 20.84
N VAL A 316 20.08 -17.25 21.91
CA VAL A 316 20.63 -16.88 23.21
C VAL A 316 19.90 -17.55 24.35
N ARG A 317 20.64 -17.93 25.40
CA ARG A 317 20.09 -18.27 26.72
C ARG A 317 20.48 -17.20 27.72
N TYR A 318 19.49 -16.66 28.41
CA TYR A 318 19.70 -15.68 29.47
C TYR A 318 19.67 -16.31 30.86
N ALA A 319 20.28 -15.63 31.82
CA ALA A 319 20.18 -15.94 33.24
C ALA A 319 18.84 -15.45 33.83
N ALA A 320 18.63 -15.74 35.12
CA ALA A 320 17.42 -15.36 35.85
C ALA A 320 17.14 -13.85 35.90
N ASP A 321 18.15 -13.01 35.70
CA ASP A 321 18.02 -11.55 35.61
C ASP A 321 17.50 -11.06 34.25
N GLY A 322 17.27 -11.97 33.30
CA GLY A 322 16.77 -11.67 31.94
C GLY A 322 17.74 -10.90 31.04
N THR A 323 18.97 -10.63 31.50
CA THR A 323 19.93 -9.75 30.80
C THR A 323 21.32 -10.37 30.66
N ALA A 324 21.80 -11.10 31.66
CA ALA A 324 23.09 -11.78 31.58
C ALA A 324 23.00 -12.97 30.62
N VAL A 325 23.91 -13.01 29.64
CA VAL A 325 24.01 -14.09 28.65
C VAL A 325 24.76 -15.29 29.26
N LEU A 326 24.11 -16.46 29.27
CA LEU A 326 24.71 -17.72 29.71
C LEU A 326 25.35 -18.50 28.56
N ASN A 327 24.72 -18.47 27.39
CA ASN A 327 25.21 -19.08 26.17
C ASN A 327 24.57 -18.39 24.96
N GLU A 328 25.30 -18.25 23.86
CA GLU A 328 24.77 -17.68 22.62
C GLU A 328 25.49 -18.22 21.39
N THR A 329 24.79 -18.17 20.27
CA THR A 329 25.37 -18.38 18.94
C THR A 329 24.58 -17.57 17.92
N THR A 330 25.21 -17.25 16.79
CA THR A 330 24.54 -16.60 15.67
C THR A 330 24.63 -17.51 14.46
N VAL A 331 23.48 -17.79 13.85
CA VAL A 331 23.35 -18.60 12.63
C VAL A 331 22.60 -17.79 11.59
N ASN A 332 22.83 -18.06 10.31
CA ASN A 332 21.99 -17.51 9.26
C ASN A 332 21.08 -18.59 8.66
N THR A 333 20.05 -18.15 7.95
CA THR A 333 19.05 -19.02 7.32
C THR A 333 19.67 -20.06 6.37
N THR A 334 20.70 -19.71 5.61
CA THR A 334 21.43 -20.67 4.76
C THR A 334 22.12 -21.75 5.59
N TRP A 335 22.75 -21.38 6.71
CA TRP A 335 23.38 -22.32 7.62
C TRP A 335 22.34 -23.21 8.30
N MET A 336 21.22 -22.63 8.75
CA MET A 336 20.11 -23.37 9.36
C MET A 336 19.57 -24.44 8.41
N ALA A 337 19.30 -24.09 7.15
CA ALA A 337 18.83 -25.01 6.12
C ALA A 337 19.79 -26.18 5.85
N ALA A 338 21.10 -25.94 5.96
CA ALA A 338 22.13 -26.94 5.66
C ALA A 338 22.50 -27.83 6.86
N HIS A 339 22.32 -27.36 8.10
CA HIS A 339 22.89 -28.02 9.29
C HIS A 339 21.86 -28.44 10.34
N LEU A 340 20.63 -27.91 10.29
CA LEU A 340 19.57 -28.25 11.24
C LEU A 340 18.46 -29.07 10.57
N PRO A 341 17.66 -29.83 11.34
CA PRO A 341 16.49 -30.51 10.79
C PRO A 341 15.58 -29.55 10.03
N VAL A 342 15.04 -30.03 8.91
CA VAL A 342 14.07 -29.29 8.09
C VAL A 342 12.68 -29.86 8.36
N ALA A 343 11.73 -28.97 8.64
CA ALA A 343 10.32 -29.26 8.82
C ALA A 343 9.49 -28.43 7.83
N GLY A 344 8.30 -28.93 7.48
CA GLY A 344 7.53 -28.49 6.32
C GLY A 344 8.03 -29.13 5.03
N ASP A 345 7.11 -29.45 4.12
CA ASP A 345 7.39 -30.08 2.81
C ASP A 345 7.52 -29.05 1.67
N GLY A 346 7.10 -27.81 1.91
CA GLY A 346 7.00 -26.75 0.91
C GLY A 346 5.84 -26.91 -0.09
N GLU A 347 4.92 -27.83 0.18
CA GLU A 347 3.72 -28.09 -0.63
C GLU A 347 2.43 -27.87 0.18
N SER A 348 2.40 -28.39 1.40
CA SER A 348 1.32 -28.21 2.38
C SER A 348 1.22 -26.73 2.76
N VAL A 349 0.03 -26.17 2.59
CA VAL A 349 -0.24 -24.76 2.89
C VAL A 349 -0.66 -24.62 4.34
N TYR A 350 0.09 -23.82 5.10
CA TYR A 350 -0.19 -23.50 6.49
C TYR A 350 -0.74 -22.08 6.61
N ARG A 351 -1.77 -21.92 7.43
CA ARG A 351 -2.48 -20.67 7.61
C ARG A 351 -2.54 -20.24 9.06
N PHE A 352 -2.62 -18.94 9.27
CA PHE A 352 -3.04 -18.37 10.54
C PHE A 352 -4.27 -17.49 10.34
N GLN A 353 -5.25 -17.70 11.21
CA GLN A 353 -6.46 -16.90 11.22
C GLN A 353 -6.18 -15.49 11.77
N GLY A 354 -6.76 -14.48 11.12
CA GLY A 354 -6.75 -13.10 11.62
C GLY A 354 -7.95 -12.78 12.54
N PRO A 355 -8.16 -11.50 12.88
CA PRO A 355 -9.36 -11.09 13.60
C PRO A 355 -10.62 -11.39 12.78
N THR A 356 -11.69 -11.78 13.47
CA THR A 356 -12.96 -12.17 12.84
C THR A 356 -13.77 -10.98 12.34
N PHE A 357 -13.54 -9.79 12.90
CA PHE A 357 -14.33 -8.58 12.70
C PHE A 357 -15.83 -8.78 12.98
N ASP A 358 -16.17 -9.79 13.77
CA ASP A 358 -17.53 -10.11 14.19
C ASP A 358 -17.59 -10.09 15.72
N PRO A 359 -18.22 -9.06 16.34
CA PRO A 359 -18.28 -8.95 17.80
C PRO A 359 -19.10 -10.08 18.45
N ALA A 360 -19.94 -10.80 17.70
CA ALA A 360 -20.70 -11.94 18.21
C ALA A 360 -19.93 -13.27 18.14
N ASP A 361 -18.81 -13.31 17.41
CA ASP A 361 -18.02 -14.52 17.18
C ASP A 361 -16.52 -14.18 17.13
N LEU A 362 -15.94 -13.95 18.31
CA LEU A 362 -14.55 -13.53 18.45
C LEU A 362 -13.54 -14.64 18.15
N TRP A 363 -13.87 -15.88 18.51
CA TRP A 363 -12.94 -17.02 18.47
C TRP A 363 -13.12 -17.90 17.24
N ASN A 364 -14.30 -17.87 16.61
CA ASN A 364 -14.61 -18.54 15.34
C ASN A 364 -13.99 -19.94 15.19
N PRO A 365 -14.41 -20.92 16.02
CA PRO A 365 -13.84 -22.27 16.04
C PRO A 365 -14.01 -23.04 14.73
N ASP A 366 -14.95 -22.64 13.88
CA ASP A 366 -15.15 -23.22 12.54
C ASP A 366 -14.19 -22.62 11.48
N GLU A 367 -13.38 -21.62 11.85
CA GLU A 367 -12.37 -20.96 11.00
C GLU A 367 -12.91 -20.40 9.68
N SER A 368 -14.22 -20.11 9.65
CA SER A 368 -14.92 -19.59 8.49
C SER A 368 -14.65 -18.11 8.21
N LYS A 369 -14.01 -17.38 9.14
CA LYS A 369 -13.76 -15.94 9.06
C LYS A 369 -12.27 -15.64 9.07
N ASN A 370 -11.78 -14.96 8.03
CA ASN A 370 -10.38 -14.53 7.89
C ASN A 370 -9.33 -15.67 8.12
N PRO A 371 -9.52 -16.89 7.59
CA PRO A 371 -8.65 -18.04 7.89
C PRO A 371 -7.22 -17.90 7.34
N ALA A 372 -7.03 -17.12 6.28
CA ALA A 372 -5.78 -17.01 5.53
C ALA A 372 -5.15 -15.61 5.68
N LYS A 373 -5.15 -15.04 6.89
CA LYS A 373 -4.50 -13.74 7.13
C LYS A 373 -2.98 -13.82 6.92
N VAL A 374 -2.43 -14.99 7.27
CA VAL A 374 -1.10 -15.46 6.89
C VAL A 374 -1.30 -16.80 6.21
N GLU A 375 -0.66 -17.01 5.08
CA GLU A 375 -0.78 -18.22 4.27
C GLU A 375 0.50 -18.38 3.47
N ASP A 376 1.14 -19.55 3.56
CA ASP A 376 2.15 -19.99 2.60
C ASP A 376 2.39 -21.51 2.75
N ALA A 377 3.04 -22.13 1.78
CA ALA A 377 3.68 -23.43 1.94
C ALA A 377 5.17 -23.20 2.24
N VAL A 378 5.65 -23.73 3.37
CA VAL A 378 6.94 -23.33 3.94
C VAL A 378 7.85 -24.49 4.23
N ARG A 379 9.15 -24.19 4.29
CA ARG A 379 10.17 -25.04 4.91
C ARG A 379 10.93 -24.21 5.93
N GLY A 380 11.30 -24.84 7.04
CA GLY A 380 11.94 -24.16 8.14
C GLY A 380 12.65 -25.09 9.09
N THR A 381 13.26 -24.48 10.10
CA THR A 381 13.92 -25.20 11.18
C THR A 381 13.00 -25.27 12.39
N PRO A 382 12.80 -26.44 13.03
CA PRO A 382 12.07 -26.53 14.29
C PRO A 382 12.66 -25.60 15.35
N LEU A 383 11.81 -24.83 16.05
CA LEU A 383 12.27 -23.92 17.11
C LEU A 383 13.06 -24.65 18.20
N ARG A 384 12.69 -25.89 18.52
CA ARG A 384 13.45 -26.72 19.48
C ARG A 384 14.92 -26.85 19.07
N SER A 385 15.20 -27.03 17.78
CA SER A 385 16.56 -27.25 17.27
C SER A 385 17.40 -25.99 17.36
N LEU A 386 16.77 -24.81 17.29
CA LEU A 386 17.45 -23.54 17.59
C LEU A 386 17.74 -23.44 19.10
N CYS A 387 16.75 -23.63 19.96
CA CYS A 387 16.95 -23.60 21.42
C CYS A 387 18.04 -24.58 21.89
N ASP A 388 18.14 -25.76 21.29
CA ASP A 388 19.13 -26.78 21.62
C ASP A 388 20.58 -26.32 21.35
N LEU A 389 20.79 -25.37 20.42
CA LEU A 389 22.13 -24.76 20.18
C LEU A 389 22.69 -24.05 21.42
N VAL A 390 21.81 -23.57 22.32
CA VAL A 390 22.18 -22.88 23.55
C VAL A 390 21.90 -23.70 24.81
N GLY A 391 21.70 -25.02 24.66
CA GLY A 391 21.47 -25.96 25.76
C GLY A 391 20.00 -26.21 26.10
N GLY A 392 19.09 -25.86 25.19
CA GLY A 392 17.65 -26.14 25.27
C GLY A 392 16.90 -25.32 26.31
N ALA A 393 15.59 -25.53 26.36
CA ALA A 393 14.68 -24.88 27.31
C ALA A 393 14.16 -25.89 28.37
N GLY A 394 14.12 -25.47 29.63
CA GLY A 394 13.45 -26.19 30.70
C GLY A 394 11.91 -26.02 30.65
N PRO A 395 11.12 -26.84 31.36
CA PRO A 395 9.66 -26.84 31.26
C PRO A 395 8.96 -25.51 31.56
N GLU A 396 9.55 -24.69 32.43
CA GLU A 396 9.02 -23.39 32.83
C GLU A 396 9.66 -22.22 32.05
N ASP A 397 10.70 -22.50 31.24
CA ASP A 397 11.33 -21.48 30.42
C ASP A 397 10.34 -20.99 29.33
N ARG A 398 10.55 -19.75 28.90
CA ARG A 398 9.86 -19.14 27.77
C ARG A 398 10.82 -18.97 26.60
N ILE A 399 10.29 -19.09 25.39
CA ILE A 399 11.00 -18.84 24.14
C ILE A 399 10.48 -17.53 23.59
N ARG A 400 11.32 -16.49 23.63
CA ARG A 400 11.02 -15.18 23.06
C ARG A 400 11.62 -15.08 21.67
N LEU A 401 10.79 -14.74 20.69
CA LEU A 401 11.20 -14.41 19.33
C LEU A 401 11.10 -12.89 19.16
N THR A 402 12.22 -12.25 18.81
CA THR A 402 12.28 -10.80 18.56
C THR A 402 12.52 -10.54 17.08
N ALA A 403 11.65 -9.76 16.45
CA ALA A 403 11.78 -9.31 15.07
C ALA A 403 12.67 -8.08 14.95
N SER A 404 13.18 -7.84 13.73
CA SER A 404 13.99 -6.65 13.40
C SER A 404 13.24 -5.32 13.60
N ASP A 405 11.91 -5.33 13.58
CA ASP A 405 11.06 -4.17 13.85
C ASP A 405 10.72 -3.98 15.34
N GLY A 406 11.27 -4.84 16.21
CA GLY A 406 11.02 -4.82 17.65
C GLY A 406 9.76 -5.57 18.07
N TYR A 407 8.98 -6.15 17.14
CA TYR A 407 7.85 -6.99 17.50
C TYR A 407 8.33 -8.26 18.21
N VAL A 408 7.58 -8.70 19.23
CA VAL A 408 7.93 -9.84 20.06
C VAL A 408 6.77 -10.83 20.13
N THR A 409 7.10 -12.11 19.97
CA THR A 409 6.22 -13.23 20.33
C THR A 409 6.90 -14.07 21.40
N VAL A 410 6.15 -14.47 22.42
CA VAL A 410 6.63 -15.36 23.48
C VAL A 410 5.83 -16.65 23.44
N LEU A 411 6.51 -17.78 23.53
CA LEU A 411 5.94 -19.11 23.61
C LEU A 411 6.41 -19.81 24.87
N SER A 412 5.57 -20.65 25.46
CA SER A 412 6.02 -21.55 26.52
C SER A 412 6.91 -22.67 25.97
N CYS A 413 7.75 -23.26 26.82
CA CYS A 413 8.51 -24.46 26.48
C CYS A 413 7.62 -25.58 25.89
N LYS A 414 6.41 -25.76 26.41
CA LYS A 414 5.46 -26.75 25.90
C LYS A 414 5.06 -26.50 24.45
N ASN A 415 4.88 -25.25 24.04
CA ASN A 415 4.55 -24.94 22.64
C ASN A 415 5.68 -25.33 21.66
N VAL A 416 6.90 -25.50 22.14
CA VAL A 416 8.08 -25.81 21.31
C VAL A 416 8.50 -27.28 21.44
N TYR A 417 8.53 -27.83 22.65
CA TYR A 417 9.02 -29.18 22.94
C TYR A 417 7.91 -30.23 23.03
N GLU A 418 6.69 -29.85 23.39
CA GLU A 418 5.54 -30.74 23.56
C GLU A 418 4.25 -30.13 22.96
N PRO A 419 4.28 -29.71 21.68
CA PRO A 419 3.15 -29.00 21.08
C PRO A 419 1.90 -29.88 21.10
N LEU A 420 0.75 -29.29 21.43
CA LEU A 420 -0.52 -29.99 21.29
C LEU A 420 -0.78 -30.32 19.82
N PRO A 421 -1.47 -31.46 19.51
CA PRO A 421 -1.66 -31.89 18.13
C PRO A 421 -2.27 -30.83 17.22
N GLU A 422 -3.23 -30.05 17.73
CA GLU A 422 -3.90 -28.97 16.99
C GLU A 422 -3.02 -27.72 16.76
N GLN A 423 -1.91 -27.57 17.47
CA GLN A 423 -0.90 -26.56 17.16
C GLN A 423 0.06 -27.10 16.09
N GLY A 424 0.56 -28.33 16.29
CA GLY A 424 1.65 -28.85 15.48
C GLY A 424 3.01 -28.22 15.81
N GLU A 425 4.02 -28.64 15.05
CA GLU A 425 5.42 -28.25 15.29
C GLU A 425 5.63 -26.75 15.01
N ALA A 426 6.25 -26.05 15.95
CA ALA A 426 6.65 -24.66 15.77
C ALA A 426 7.98 -24.59 15.01
N ILE A 427 7.99 -23.90 13.88
CA ILE A 427 9.17 -23.75 13.02
C ILE A 427 9.50 -22.28 12.76
N LEU A 428 10.77 -22.00 12.53
CA LEU A 428 11.24 -20.75 11.95
C LEU A 428 11.53 -20.97 10.46
N SER A 429 10.60 -20.51 9.62
CA SER A 429 10.65 -20.68 8.16
C SER A 429 11.71 -19.80 7.53
N TRP A 430 12.53 -20.39 6.66
CA TRP A 430 13.55 -19.72 5.87
C TRP A 430 13.32 -19.91 4.36
N TRP A 431 12.32 -20.68 3.97
CA TRP A 431 11.85 -20.81 2.58
C TRP A 431 10.33 -20.76 2.52
N SER A 432 9.82 -20.15 1.46
CA SER A 432 8.40 -20.12 1.11
C SER A 432 8.21 -20.49 -0.36
N ARG A 433 7.03 -21.03 -0.70
CA ARG A 433 6.74 -21.43 -2.09
C ARG A 433 6.68 -20.23 -3.02
N ASP A 434 6.16 -19.13 -2.51
CA ASP A 434 5.90 -17.93 -3.31
C ASP A 434 7.17 -17.08 -3.50
N GLU A 435 8.11 -17.09 -2.54
CA GLU A 435 9.30 -16.23 -2.58
C GLU A 435 10.64 -16.99 -2.57
N GLY A 436 10.64 -18.31 -2.42
CA GLY A 436 11.85 -19.14 -2.45
C GLY A 436 12.65 -19.09 -1.15
N ASP A 437 13.97 -19.27 -1.24
CA ASP A 437 14.87 -19.25 -0.07
C ASP A 437 15.14 -17.81 0.40
N ALA A 438 15.21 -17.59 1.72
CA ALA A 438 15.73 -16.36 2.27
C ALA A 438 17.16 -16.12 1.73
N PRO A 439 17.51 -14.88 1.33
CA PRO A 439 16.82 -13.60 1.58
C PRO A 439 15.74 -13.19 0.55
N ALA A 440 15.41 -14.03 -0.44
CA ALA A 440 14.33 -13.72 -1.38
C ALA A 440 12.95 -13.76 -0.69
N TYR A 441 12.77 -14.71 0.24
CA TYR A 441 11.63 -14.74 1.16
C TYR A 441 11.64 -13.53 2.11
N ARG A 442 10.77 -12.55 1.84
CA ARG A 442 10.76 -11.22 2.48
C ARG A 442 10.47 -11.30 3.96
N ASP A 443 9.54 -12.17 4.32
CA ASP A 443 9.08 -12.28 5.70
C ASP A 443 9.97 -13.23 6.53
N ALA A 444 10.98 -13.85 5.90
CA ALA A 444 11.94 -14.71 6.59
C ALA A 444 12.84 -13.96 7.58
N PRO A 445 13.27 -14.61 8.67
CA PRO A 445 12.74 -15.88 9.17
C PRO A 445 11.37 -15.65 9.83
N ARG A 446 10.37 -16.51 9.55
CA ARG A 446 9.00 -16.33 10.06
C ARG A 446 8.51 -17.52 10.86
N LEU A 447 7.85 -17.27 11.98
CA LEU A 447 7.22 -18.31 12.80
C LEU A 447 5.99 -18.90 12.09
N TYR A 448 5.99 -20.22 11.93
CA TYR A 448 4.83 -21.02 11.54
C TYR A 448 4.57 -22.15 12.55
N PHE A 449 3.30 -22.51 12.69
CA PHE A 449 2.88 -23.75 13.33
C PHE A 449 2.40 -24.71 12.25
N LEU A 450 2.96 -25.92 12.24
CA LEU A 450 2.62 -26.95 11.25
C LEU A 450 1.34 -27.70 11.68
N ALA A 451 0.23 -26.98 11.81
CA ALA A 451 -1.06 -27.52 12.22
C ALA A 451 -1.52 -28.63 11.25
N PRO A 452 -1.99 -29.80 11.74
CA PRO A 452 -2.29 -30.95 10.89
C PRO A 452 -3.40 -30.73 9.85
N ASP A 453 -4.36 -29.85 10.14
CA ASP A 453 -5.44 -29.44 9.22
C ASP A 453 -5.03 -28.25 8.32
N GLY A 454 -3.81 -27.75 8.49
CA GLY A 454 -3.24 -26.63 7.74
C GLY A 454 -3.69 -25.26 8.24
N VAL A 455 -4.44 -25.15 9.34
CA VAL A 455 -4.89 -23.87 9.90
C VAL A 455 -4.60 -23.81 11.39
N PHE A 456 -3.87 -22.77 11.80
CA PHE A 456 -3.76 -22.40 13.21
C PHE A 456 -4.69 -21.22 13.48
N GLY A 457 -5.92 -21.53 13.88
CA GLY A 457 -6.98 -20.58 14.15
C GLY A 457 -6.93 -19.93 15.54
N ASN A 458 -7.84 -18.97 15.74
CA ASN A 458 -8.01 -18.29 17.02
C ASN A 458 -8.40 -19.27 18.13
N GLN A 459 -9.20 -20.30 17.81
CA GLN A 459 -9.54 -21.35 18.77
C GLN A 459 -8.34 -22.23 19.12
N ASN A 460 -7.46 -22.58 18.18
CA ASN A 460 -6.22 -23.31 18.51
C ASN A 460 -5.33 -22.46 19.41
N MET A 461 -5.18 -21.15 19.13
CA MET A 461 -4.45 -20.24 20.01
C MET A 461 -5.03 -20.27 21.44
N ARG A 462 -6.35 -20.19 21.58
CA ARG A 462 -7.04 -20.25 22.88
C ARG A 462 -6.73 -21.52 23.67
N ASN A 463 -6.64 -22.63 22.97
CA ASN A 463 -6.47 -23.94 23.58
C ASN A 463 -5.02 -24.28 23.89
N THR A 464 -4.09 -23.74 23.10
CA THR A 464 -2.68 -24.19 23.09
C THR A 464 -1.70 -23.15 23.63
N ILE A 465 -2.00 -21.86 23.50
CA ILE A 465 -1.14 -20.76 23.97
C ILE A 465 -1.64 -20.28 25.33
N ALA A 466 -0.71 -19.88 26.22
CA ALA A 466 -1.06 -19.33 27.52
C ALA A 466 -1.88 -18.03 27.35
N GLY A 467 -2.86 -17.81 28.24
CA GLY A 467 -3.82 -16.71 28.10
C GLY A 467 -3.18 -15.32 28.07
N GLU A 468 -2.08 -15.16 28.80
CA GLU A 468 -1.25 -13.95 28.84
C GLU A 468 -0.44 -13.71 27.56
N GLU A 469 -0.28 -14.72 26.70
CA GLU A 469 0.47 -14.68 25.44
C GLU A 469 -0.47 -14.61 24.21
N TRP A 470 -1.79 -14.57 24.43
CA TRP A 470 -2.74 -14.39 23.34
C TRP A 470 -2.57 -13.04 22.67
N VAL A 471 -2.59 -13.05 21.33
CA VAL A 471 -2.45 -11.84 20.54
C VAL A 471 -3.83 -11.32 20.12
N TYR A 472 -4.00 -10.01 20.20
CA TYR A 472 -5.24 -9.33 19.90
C TYR A 472 -5.05 -8.19 18.92
N TYR A 473 -6.09 -7.95 18.12
CA TYR A 473 -6.26 -6.77 17.29
C TYR A 473 -7.39 -5.92 17.87
N TRP A 474 -7.10 -4.65 18.16
CA TRP A 474 -8.05 -3.70 18.72
C TRP A 474 -8.61 -2.79 17.62
N THR A 475 -9.93 -2.79 17.46
CA THR A 475 -10.63 -1.85 16.58
C THR A 475 -12.06 -1.65 17.07
N GLU A 476 -12.61 -0.45 16.87
CA GLU A 476 -14.02 -0.13 17.18
C GLU A 476 -14.46 -0.49 18.61
N GLY A 477 -13.54 -0.45 19.58
CA GLY A 477 -13.82 -0.80 20.97
C GLY A 477 -13.93 -2.30 21.27
N VAL A 478 -13.59 -3.16 20.30
CA VAL A 478 -13.61 -4.61 20.44
C VAL A 478 -12.19 -5.16 20.35
N GLN A 479 -11.89 -6.13 21.22
CA GLN A 479 -10.62 -6.84 21.27
C GLN A 479 -10.78 -8.20 20.56
N TYR A 480 -10.34 -8.28 19.31
CA TYR A 480 -10.43 -9.51 18.51
C TYR A 480 -9.18 -10.37 18.68
N PRO A 481 -9.30 -11.66 19.08
CA PRO A 481 -8.20 -12.61 18.97
C PRO A 481 -7.68 -12.68 17.53
N SER A 482 -6.37 -12.82 17.38
CA SER A 482 -5.74 -12.96 16.06
C SER A 482 -4.50 -13.84 16.17
N ALA A 483 -4.67 -15.14 15.92
CA ALA A 483 -3.59 -16.12 15.87
C ALA A 483 -2.48 -15.70 14.89
N ALA A 484 -2.82 -15.03 13.79
CA ALA A 484 -1.88 -14.43 12.83
C ALA A 484 -0.85 -13.48 13.45
N GLY A 485 -1.16 -12.89 14.61
CA GLY A 485 -0.23 -12.04 15.35
C GLY A 485 0.92 -12.82 15.96
N LEU A 486 0.77 -14.12 16.22
CA LEU A 486 1.87 -14.99 16.68
C LEU A 486 2.87 -15.29 15.56
N SER A 487 2.49 -15.17 14.28
CA SER A 487 3.36 -15.43 13.14
C SER A 487 4.31 -14.25 12.88
N VAL A 488 5.23 -14.03 13.83
CA VAL A 488 6.28 -13.01 13.78
C VAL A 488 7.20 -13.26 12.58
N ARG A 489 7.43 -12.20 11.79
CA ARG A 489 8.28 -12.19 10.59
C ARG A 489 9.59 -11.44 10.85
N GLY A 490 10.63 -11.76 10.10
CA GLY A 490 11.94 -11.08 10.23
C GLY A 490 12.58 -11.27 11.60
N VAL A 491 12.48 -12.48 12.18
CA VAL A 491 13.05 -12.81 13.49
C VAL A 491 14.58 -12.68 13.43
N VAL A 492 15.15 -11.87 14.34
CA VAL A 492 16.60 -11.66 14.48
C VAL A 492 17.15 -12.24 15.79
N GLU A 493 16.29 -12.54 16.77
CA GLU A 493 16.68 -13.20 18.01
C GLU A 493 15.67 -14.27 18.43
N VAL A 494 16.20 -15.42 18.87
CA VAL A 494 15.45 -16.45 19.60
C VAL A 494 16.11 -16.62 20.97
N ALA A 495 15.40 -16.21 22.02
CA ALA A 495 15.90 -16.20 23.39
C ALA A 495 15.19 -17.24 24.27
N VAL A 496 15.97 -18.06 24.97
CA VAL A 496 15.49 -18.91 26.07
C VAL A 496 15.60 -18.12 27.37
N LEU A 497 14.45 -17.88 28.00
CA LEU A 497 14.28 -17.07 29.19
C LEU A 497 13.78 -17.93 30.36
N PRO A 498 14.47 -17.95 31.51
CA PRO A 498 13.96 -18.61 32.70
C PRO A 498 12.76 -17.86 33.32
N PRO A 499 11.96 -18.52 34.17
CA PRO A 499 10.72 -17.95 34.72
C PRO A 499 10.91 -16.59 35.43
N ASP A 500 12.01 -16.46 36.17
CA ASP A 500 12.29 -15.27 36.99
C ASP A 500 12.70 -14.04 36.16
N ALA A 501 13.06 -14.24 34.88
CA ALA A 501 13.45 -13.17 33.97
C ALA A 501 12.28 -12.24 33.57
N PHE A 502 11.03 -12.64 33.85
CA PHE A 502 9.83 -11.86 33.55
C PHE A 502 9.33 -11.00 34.72
N ILE A 503 9.94 -11.11 35.91
CA ILE A 503 9.42 -10.52 37.16
C ILE A 503 9.90 -9.08 37.39
N THR A 504 10.81 -8.54 36.58
CA THR A 504 11.17 -7.11 36.66
C THR A 504 10.47 -6.30 35.58
N PRO A 505 9.44 -5.49 35.91
CA PRO A 505 9.03 -4.44 35.00
C PRO A 505 10.22 -3.50 34.79
N PRO A 506 10.42 -2.94 33.59
CA PRO A 506 11.28 -1.78 33.45
C PRO A 506 10.75 -0.71 34.40
N ALA A 507 11.62 -0.16 35.25
CA ALA A 507 11.28 1.02 36.02
C ALA A 507 10.89 2.12 35.03
N ASP A 508 9.66 2.62 35.17
CA ASP A 508 9.09 3.69 34.35
C ASP A 508 10.12 4.80 34.08
N GLY A 509 10.41 5.04 32.80
CA GLY A 509 11.29 6.08 32.30
C GLY A 509 10.62 6.91 31.22
#